data_AF-A0A3R9LRC1-F1
#
_entry.id   AF-A0A3R9LRC1-F1
#
_cell.length_a   1.000
_cell.length_b   1.000
_cell.length_c   1.000
_cell.angle_alpha   90.00
_cell.angle_beta   90.00
_cell.angle_gamma   90.00
#
_symmetry.space_group_name_H-M   'P 1'
#
loop_
_entity.id
_entity.type
_entity.pdbx_description
1 polymer ?
#
loop_
_entity_poly.entity_id
_entity_poly.type
_entity_poly.pdbx_seq_one_letter_code
_entity_poly.pdbx_strand_id
1 'polypeptide(L)'
;MSYKFLLFDLDHTLLDFDTAEYIALTHFLEEQGVTEIQTYKDYYIPMNKGLWRDLEQGKISKPELVNTRFSRLFAHFGIEKDGAELAILYQQHIA
;
A
#
# COMPACT_ATOMS: atom_id res chain seq x y z
N MET A 1 21.69 29.27 -18.34
CA MET A 1 20.22 29.18 -18.35
C MET A 1 19.76 29.00 -16.92
N SER A 2 18.81 29.81 -16.45
CA SER A 2 18.14 29.57 -15.16
C SER A 2 16.73 29.02 -15.41
N TYR A 3 16.36 28.02 -14.64
CA TYR A 3 14.98 27.50 -14.65
C TYR A 3 14.13 28.33 -13.68
N LYS A 4 12.93 28.72 -14.11
CA LYS A 4 11.98 29.51 -13.32
C LYS A 4 11.08 28.64 -12.44
N PHE A 5 10.87 27.39 -12.83
CA PHE A 5 10.07 26.42 -12.10
C PHE A 5 10.75 25.04 -12.17
N LEU A 6 10.74 24.34 -11.04
CA LEU A 6 11.12 22.94 -10.93
C LEU A 6 9.90 22.20 -10.37
N LEU A 7 9.45 21.19 -11.11
CA LEU A 7 8.35 20.32 -10.70
C LEU A 7 8.99 18.98 -10.32
N PHE A 8 8.88 18.63 -9.05
CA PHE A 8 9.35 17.35 -8.54
C PHE A 8 8.15 16.45 -8.33
N ASP A 9 8.32 15.18 -8.69
CA ASP A 9 7.49 14.14 -8.15
C ASP A 9 7.81 13.95 -6.66
N LEU A 10 6.84 13.48 -5.87
CA LEU A 10 7.03 13.31 -4.43
C LEU A 10 7.63 11.93 -4.13
N ASP A 11 6.96 10.90 -4.63
CA ASP A 11 7.30 9.50 -4.39
C ASP A 11 8.51 9.10 -5.24
N HIS A 12 9.48 8.39 -4.64
CA HIS A 12 10.73 7.93 -5.27
C HIS A 12 11.64 9.04 -5.86
N THR A 13 11.30 10.32 -5.65
CA THR A 13 12.13 11.47 -6.06
C THR A 13 12.57 12.30 -4.86
N LEU A 14 11.66 12.59 -3.92
CA LEU A 14 11.98 13.31 -2.68
C LEU A 14 11.82 12.42 -1.45
N LEU A 15 10.89 11.46 -1.47
CA LEU A 15 10.63 10.52 -0.39
C LEU A 15 11.03 9.09 -0.78
N ASP A 16 11.61 8.37 0.17
CA ASP A 16 11.80 6.92 0.07
C ASP A 16 10.51 6.20 0.49
N PHE A 17 9.54 6.26 -0.42
CA PHE A 17 8.23 5.64 -0.25
C PHE A 17 8.34 4.11 -0.08
N ASP A 18 9.29 3.47 -0.77
CA ASP A 18 9.49 2.01 -0.65
C ASP A 18 9.87 1.63 0.79
N THR A 19 10.81 2.35 1.40
CA THR A 19 11.20 2.10 2.80
C THR A 19 10.05 2.42 3.78
N ALA A 20 9.34 3.53 3.57
CA ALA A 20 8.22 3.92 4.42
C ALA A 20 7.06 2.91 4.35
N GLU A 21 6.66 2.50 3.14
CA GLU A 21 5.64 1.46 2.93
C GLU A 21 6.08 0.13 3.56
N TYR A 22 7.35 -0.25 3.40
CA TYR A 22 7.88 -1.48 3.97
C TYR A 22 7.78 -1.49 5.50
N ILE A 23 8.16 -0.39 6.18
CA ILE A 23 8.09 -0.27 7.63
C ILE A 23 6.63 -0.28 8.10
N ALA A 24 5.79 0.58 7.52
CA ALA A 24 4.37 0.69 7.87
C ALA A 24 3.63 -0.66 7.71
N LEU A 25 3.93 -1.37 6.61
CA LEU A 25 3.36 -2.69 6.34
C LEU A 25 3.86 -3.76 7.32
N THR A 26 5.10 -3.65 7.82
CA THR A 26 5.61 -4.55 8.87
C THR A 26 4.76 -4.43 10.12
N HIS A 27 4.65 -3.21 10.67
CA HIS A 27 3.96 -2.97 11.93
C HIS A 27 2.48 -3.29 11.84
N PHE A 28 1.85 -2.91 10.73
CA PHE A 28 0.48 -3.29 10.45
C PHE A 28 0.29 -4.82 10.46
N LEU A 29 1.15 -5.58 9.77
CA LEU A 29 1.04 -7.05 9.73
C LEU A 29 1.27 -7.69 11.10
N GLU A 30 2.22 -7.19 11.88
CA GLU A 30 2.48 -7.61 13.26
C GLU A 30 1.23 -7.43 14.15
N GLU A 31 0.60 -6.26 14.09
CA GLU A 31 -0.64 -5.99 14.83
C GLU A 31 -1.80 -6.87 14.39
N GLN A 32 -1.83 -7.24 13.11
CA GLN A 32 -2.82 -8.17 12.57
C GLN A 32 -2.53 -9.64 12.92
N GLY A 33 -1.49 -9.92 13.71
CA GLY A 33 -1.12 -11.25 14.20
C GLY A 33 -0.39 -12.11 13.16
N VAL A 34 0.17 -11.49 12.11
CA VAL A 34 0.89 -12.21 11.06
C VAL A 34 2.31 -12.51 11.51
N THR A 35 2.67 -13.80 11.57
CA THR A 35 4.04 -14.25 11.89
C THR A 35 4.94 -14.31 10.67
N GLU A 36 4.39 -14.71 9.52
CA GLU A 36 5.09 -14.88 8.23
C GLU A 36 5.13 -13.56 7.44
N ILE A 37 5.65 -12.49 8.04
CA ILE A 37 5.59 -11.12 7.50
C ILE A 37 6.13 -11.04 6.08
N GLN A 38 7.30 -11.66 5.81
CA GLN A 38 7.93 -11.58 4.50
C GLN A 38 7.04 -12.19 3.40
N THR A 39 6.41 -13.33 3.67
CA THR A 39 5.48 -14.00 2.76
C THR A 39 4.30 -13.08 2.39
N TYR A 40 3.76 -12.35 3.37
CA TYR A 40 2.68 -11.39 3.12
C TYR A 40 3.15 -10.19 2.29
N LYS A 41 4.36 -9.69 2.54
CA LYS A 41 4.94 -8.59 1.77
C LYS A 41 5.24 -8.98 0.33
N ASP A 42 5.79 -10.17 0.12
CA ASP A 42 6.13 -10.70 -1.20
C ASP A 42 4.88 -10.81 -2.09
N TYR A 43 3.72 -11.07 -1.49
CA TYR A 43 2.45 -11.01 -2.19
C TYR A 43 1.87 -9.58 -2.30
N TYR A 44 1.85 -8.83 -1.20
CA TYR A 44 1.20 -7.52 -1.12
C TYR A 44 1.82 -6.51 -2.08
N ILE A 45 3.15 -6.37 -2.09
CA ILE A 45 3.84 -5.31 -2.83
C ILE A 45 3.51 -5.37 -4.34
N PRO A 46 3.68 -6.50 -5.05
CA PRO A 46 3.34 -6.57 -6.48
C PRO A 46 1.83 -6.45 -6.74
N MET A 47 0.98 -6.97 -5.84
CA MET A 47 -0.47 -6.87 -5.96
C MET A 47 -0.96 -5.42 -5.81
N ASN A 48 -0.48 -4.69 -4.80
CA ASN A 48 -0.79 -3.28 -4.56
C ASN A 48 -0.29 -2.42 -5.73
N LYS A 49 0.92 -2.67 -6.26
CA LYS A 49 1.42 -2.04 -7.51
C LYS A 49 0.52 -2.34 -8.71
N GLY A 50 -0.11 -3.52 -8.76
CA GLY A 50 -1.16 -3.85 -9.73
C GLY A 50 -2.38 -2.94 -9.62
N LEU A 51 -2.90 -2.77 -8.41
CA LEU A 51 -4.06 -1.92 -8.16
C LEU A 51 -3.79 -0.46 -8.52
N TRP A 52 -2.60 0.06 -8.22
CA TRP A 52 -2.21 1.42 -8.62
C TRP A 52 -2.22 1.61 -10.13
N ARG A 53 -1.69 0.63 -10.89
CA ARG A 53 -1.76 0.66 -12.36
C ARG A 53 -3.19 0.61 -12.88
N ASP A 54 -4.06 -0.17 -12.24
CA ASP A 54 -5.48 -0.21 -12.61
C ASP A 54 -6.20 1.11 -12.31
N LEU A 55 -5.82 1.80 -11.23
CA LEU A 55 -6.31 3.15 -10.90
C LEU A 55 -5.86 4.17 -11.94
N GLU A 56 -4.57 4.17 -12.32
CA GLU A 56 -4.02 5.04 -13.37
C GLU A 56 -4.71 4.86 -14.72
N GLN A 57 -5.15 3.62 -15.00
CA GLN A 57 -5.89 3.28 -16.21
C GLN A 57 -7.41 3.54 -16.09
N GLY A 58 -7.88 4.05 -14.95
CA GLY A 58 -9.29 4.34 -14.70
C GLY A 58 -10.19 3.12 -14.57
N LYS A 59 -9.62 1.92 -14.34
CA LYS A 59 -10.38 0.67 -14.19
C LYS A 59 -11.02 0.52 -12.81
N ILE A 60 -10.36 1.06 -11.80
CA ILE A 60 -10.85 1.09 -10.42
C ILE A 60 -10.81 2.52 -9.90
N SER A 61 -11.61 2.80 -8.88
CA SER A 61 -11.59 4.09 -8.20
C SER A 61 -10.56 4.12 -7.07
N LYS A 62 -10.11 5.32 -6.65
CA LYS A 62 -9.21 5.45 -5.49
C LYS A 62 -9.80 4.86 -4.20
N PRO A 63 -11.10 5.09 -3.87
CA PRO A 63 -11.73 4.42 -2.73
C PRO A 63 -11.71 2.89 -2.84
N GLU A 64 -11.93 2.35 -4.04
CA GLU A 64 -11.87 0.90 -4.26
C GLU A 64 -10.47 0.34 -4.02
N LEU A 65 -9.41 0.99 -4.51
CA LEU A 65 -8.03 0.59 -4.23
C LEU A 65 -7.77 0.55 -2.72
N VAL A 66 -8.03 1.68 -2.04
CA VAL A 66 -7.71 1.86 -0.62
C VAL A 66 -8.48 0.87 0.24
N ASN A 67 -9.78 0.70 -0.01
CA ASN A 67 -10.66 -0.12 0.81
C ASN A 67 -10.60 -1.63 0.46
N THR A 68 -9.88 -2.04 -0.59
CA THR A 68 -9.83 -3.47 -0.97
C THR A 68 -8.43 -4.07 -1.01
N ARG A 69 -7.36 -3.27 -1.08
CA ARG A 69 -5.99 -3.85 -1.15
C ARG A 69 -5.67 -4.79 0.02
N PHE A 70 -6.12 -4.47 1.23
CA PHE A 70 -5.86 -5.31 2.40
C PHE A 70 -6.79 -6.49 2.51
N SER A 71 -8.07 -6.37 2.16
CA SER A 71 -8.96 -7.54 2.08
C SER A 71 -8.47 -8.53 1.01
N ARG A 72 -8.00 -8.06 -0.14
CA ARG A 72 -7.36 -8.90 -1.18
C ARG A 72 -6.10 -9.60 -0.66
N LEU A 73 -5.27 -8.89 0.12
CA LEU A 73 -4.09 -9.47 0.77
C LEU A 73 -4.48 -10.63 1.69
N PHE A 74 -5.37 -10.41 2.65
CA PHE A 74 -5.73 -11.43 3.62
C PHE A 74 -6.52 -12.59 2.97
N ALA A 75 -7.38 -12.30 1.99
CA ALA A 75 -8.13 -13.33 1.26
C ALA A 75 -7.20 -14.28 0.49
N HIS A 76 -6.06 -13.80 -0.02
CA HIS A 76 -5.05 -14.68 -0.65
C HIS A 76 -4.53 -15.76 0.30
N PHE A 77 -4.44 -15.45 1.59
CA PHE A 77 -4.04 -16.39 2.65
C PHE A 77 -5.23 -17.09 3.33
N GLY A 78 -6.43 -17.00 2.74
CA GLY A 78 -7.64 -17.66 3.24
C GLY A 78 -8.28 -16.99 4.45
N ILE A 79 -7.98 -15.71 4.69
CA ILE A 79 -8.51 -14.93 5.81
C ILE A 79 -9.41 -13.81 5.27
N GLU A 80 -10.69 -13.87 5.60
CA GLU A 80 -11.63 -12.79 5.27
C GLU A 80 -11.55 -11.67 6.32
N LYS A 81 -11.32 -10.43 5.85
CA LYS A 81 -11.28 -9.22 6.68
C LYS A 81 -11.90 -8.04 5.95
N ASP A 82 -12.46 -7.09 6.70
CA ASP A 82 -12.97 -5.84 6.15
C ASP A 82 -11.81 -4.94 5.69
N GLY A 83 -11.71 -4.72 4.38
CA GLY A 83 -10.63 -3.92 3.81
C GLY A 83 -10.73 -2.44 4.13
N ALA A 84 -11.93 -1.89 4.39
CA ALA A 84 -12.11 -0.50 4.79
C ALA A 84 -11.64 -0.28 6.23
N GLU A 85 -11.96 -1.21 7.13
CA GLU A 85 -11.44 -1.20 8.50
C GLU A 85 -9.90 -1.30 8.51
N LEU A 86 -9.35 -2.24 7.75
CA LEU A 86 -7.90 -2.41 7.64
C LEU A 86 -7.20 -1.20 7.02
N ALA A 87 -7.85 -0.51 6.08
CA ALA A 87 -7.31 0.72 5.52
C ALA A 87 -7.17 1.84 6.57
N ILE A 88 -8.14 1.94 7.49
CA ILE A 88 -8.08 2.89 8.61
C ILE A 88 -6.95 2.51 9.58
N LEU A 89 -6.83 1.23 9.91
CA LEU A 89 -5.76 0.75 10.80
C LEU A 89 -4.37 0.99 10.18
N TYR A 90 -4.21 0.71 8.88
CA TYR A 90 -2.94 0.95 8.20
C TYR A 90 -2.53 2.44 8.19
N GLN A 91 -3.48 3.38 8.14
CA GLN A 91 -3.17 4.82 8.18
C GLN A 91 -2.45 5.23 9.47
N GLN A 92 -2.59 4.48 10.56
CA GLN A 92 -1.91 4.76 11.82
C GLN A 92 -0.39 4.49 11.75
N HIS A 93 0.06 3.77 10.72
CA HIS A 93 1.44 3.35 10.52
C HIS A 93 2.17 4.15 9.45
N ILE A 94 1.48 5.06 8.76
CA ILE A 94 2.08 5.96 7.77
C ILE A 94 2.55 7.22 8.50
N ALA A 95 3.85 7.52 8.42
CA ALA A 95 4.46 8.72 9.01
C ALA A 95 4.35 9.94 8.09
#